data_AF-A0A0F0IGB0-F1
#
_entry.id   AF-A0A0F0IGB0-F1
#
_cell.length_a   1.000
_cell.length_b   1.000
_cell.length_c   1.000
_cell.angle_alpha   90.00
_cell.angle_beta   90.00
_cell.angle_gamma   90.00
#
_symmetry.space_group_name_H-M   'P 1'
#
loop_
_entity.id
_entity.type
_entity.pdbx_description
1 polymer ?
#
loop_
_entity_poly.entity_id
_entity_poly.type
_entity_poly.pdbx_seq_one_letter_code
_entity_poly.pdbx_strand_id
1 'polypeptide(L)'
;MQTASVYAAGRTSVNVTSCFQLNRVCCYTEPSGIAGSGNSPEDVSSISLPVPDLAQLTSPNISHTIRTQVVTIIGDEHRIRAVAAVYFRTIHPWFPILAEGPFYDRLTHILTYTSPDLSLLTLCMVLLGVKPVDHEIPPRMRSLYILLKGFIATLEAIEINSLELLQCRLLLTIFEVGCGMYPAAYISMGANVRAAVALGANEVSKAQLEETFKSPGRADEARRIWRGIVITDRYVSLESNKGPIISKALLSGAVGGNDDFEAFDLTLTPSKPLYHFNKLAQASRILEQVLTHVHDPVQHMEFFNAEAMQILKTLKSFRGTVQDDYNVPHDLCCSAVAISRSALMTILEFGCSLKVSGSESCAAASYELLQDVIGELVNASESFAAQITPADLEVLPVFVVHSVYKAARLLLGVLRDSPKVDSRRAVSVLENVLQCMGTRWVTGERYLDDLKRRKTAS
;
A
#
# COMPACT_ATOMS: atom_id res chain seq x y z
N MET A 1 2.88 55.09 57.04
CA MET A 1 2.29 54.10 57.96
C MET A 1 2.44 52.72 57.32
N GLN A 2 3.27 51.88 57.96
CA GLN A 2 3.40 50.41 57.90
C GLN A 2 3.47 49.69 56.53
N THR A 3 4.69 49.38 56.02
CA THR A 3 5.50 48.12 56.15
C THR A 3 5.08 47.01 55.16
N ALA A 4 5.87 46.61 54.15
CA ALA A 4 7.00 45.63 54.18
C ALA A 4 6.55 44.26 54.75
N SER A 5 6.84 43.04 54.25
CA SER A 5 7.81 42.40 53.33
C SER A 5 7.38 40.89 53.27
N VAL A 6 7.61 40.03 52.26
CA VAL A 6 8.74 39.08 52.08
C VAL A 6 8.26 37.92 51.16
N TYR A 7 9.08 37.58 50.16
CA TYR A 7 9.38 36.28 49.48
C TYR A 7 8.47 35.02 49.54
N ALA A 8 8.32 34.42 48.34
CA ALA A 8 8.80 33.07 47.92
C ALA A 8 7.78 32.06 47.34
N ALA A 9 8.13 31.62 46.12
CA ALA A 9 8.11 30.25 45.59
C ALA A 9 6.78 29.54 45.24
N GLY A 10 6.81 28.87 44.07
CA GLY A 10 6.14 27.58 43.88
C GLY A 10 5.08 27.53 42.79
N ARG A 11 5.41 26.91 41.65
CA ARG A 11 4.45 26.36 40.70
C ARG A 11 3.56 25.32 41.40
N THR A 12 2.28 25.23 41.05
CA THR A 12 1.61 23.94 40.74
C THR A 12 0.26 24.16 40.06
N SER A 13 0.07 23.40 38.98
CA SER A 13 -1.15 23.17 38.22
C SER A 13 -2.28 22.55 39.04
N VAL A 14 -3.51 23.01 38.84
CA VAL A 14 -4.72 22.31 39.29
C VAL A 14 -5.70 22.23 38.12
N ASN A 15 -5.75 21.08 37.44
CA ASN A 15 -6.82 20.69 36.54
C ASN A 15 -7.98 20.14 37.38
N VAL A 16 -9.01 20.95 37.63
CA VAL A 16 -10.30 20.51 38.17
C VAL A 16 -11.37 21.03 37.23
N THR A 17 -11.80 20.23 36.25
CA THR A 17 -12.68 20.72 35.18
C THR A 17 -13.92 19.86 34.90
N SER A 18 -14.50 19.17 35.89
CA SER A 18 -15.86 18.62 35.69
C SER A 18 -16.80 18.71 36.89
N CYS A 19 -16.34 18.49 38.13
CA CYS A 19 -17.23 18.59 39.31
C CYS A 19 -17.58 20.04 39.67
N PHE A 20 -16.67 20.99 39.43
CA PHE A 20 -16.89 22.42 39.69
C PHE A 20 -17.90 23.04 38.72
N GLN A 21 -17.95 22.56 37.46
CA GLN A 21 -18.89 23.08 36.45
C GLN A 21 -20.34 22.64 36.68
N LEU A 22 -20.58 21.57 37.46
CA LEU A 22 -21.90 20.99 37.66
C LEU A 22 -22.49 21.27 39.06
N ASN A 23 -21.81 22.07 39.89
CA ASN A 23 -22.23 22.46 41.25
C ASN A 23 -22.72 21.29 42.12
N ARG A 24 -22.03 20.15 42.05
CA ARG A 24 -22.29 18.95 42.86
C ARG A 24 -21.15 18.71 43.84
N VAL A 25 -21.48 18.27 45.05
CA VAL A 25 -20.50 17.81 46.05
C VAL A 25 -19.85 16.52 45.54
N CYS A 26 -18.53 16.49 45.49
CA CYS A 26 -17.77 15.35 45.03
C CYS A 26 -17.73 14.27 46.13
N CYS A 27 -18.37 13.12 45.89
CA CYS A 27 -18.44 12.01 46.85
C CYS A 27 -17.60 10.82 46.37
N TYR A 28 -16.29 11.00 46.17
CA TYR A 28 -15.37 9.86 46.13
C TYR A 28 -14.85 9.60 47.54
N THR A 29 -15.39 8.59 48.20
CA THR A 29 -14.87 8.04 49.45
C THR A 29 -13.70 7.10 49.14
N GLU A 30 -12.50 7.39 49.66
CA GLU A 30 -11.38 6.44 49.59
C GLU A 30 -11.68 5.18 50.43
N PRO A 31 -11.45 3.97 49.90
CA PRO A 31 -11.65 2.76 50.67
C PRO A 31 -10.50 2.54 51.66
N SER A 32 -10.86 2.43 52.92
CA SER A 32 -9.97 2.14 54.04
C SER A 32 -9.49 0.67 53.98
N GLY A 33 -8.19 0.47 53.79
CA GLY A 33 -7.43 -0.64 54.37
C GLY A 33 -7.37 -1.98 53.61
N ILE A 34 -6.37 -2.11 52.72
CA ILE A 34 -5.57 -3.35 52.61
C ILE A 34 -4.09 -2.92 52.55
N ALA A 35 -3.31 -3.44 53.49
CA ALA A 35 -1.88 -3.23 53.60
C ALA A 35 -1.14 -3.82 52.38
N GLY A 36 -0.39 -2.97 51.67
CA GLY A 36 0.52 -3.35 50.59
C GLY A 36 0.99 -2.10 49.84
N SER A 37 2.23 -1.66 50.14
CA SER A 37 3.07 -0.65 49.45
C SER A 37 2.32 0.48 48.72
N GLY A 38 2.31 1.67 49.31
CA GLY A 38 1.74 2.87 48.71
C GLY A 38 2.28 3.07 47.29
N ASN A 39 1.36 3.22 46.33
CA ASN A 39 1.65 3.75 45.03
C ASN A 39 1.14 5.19 45.03
N SER A 40 1.99 6.07 45.55
CA SER A 40 1.88 7.50 45.25
C SER A 40 2.02 7.67 43.73
N PRO A 41 1.36 8.66 43.08
CA PRO A 41 1.71 9.04 41.70
C PRO A 41 3.21 9.37 41.55
N GLU A 42 3.89 9.68 42.65
CA GLU A 42 5.32 9.94 42.71
C GLU A 42 6.20 8.67 42.56
N ASP A 43 5.66 7.46 42.77
CA ASP A 43 6.41 6.19 42.65
C ASP A 43 6.63 5.77 41.18
N VAL A 44 5.94 6.38 40.22
CA VAL A 44 6.19 6.17 38.79
C VAL A 44 7.39 7.01 38.32
N SER A 45 7.65 8.15 38.96
CA SER A 45 8.78 9.05 38.66
C SER A 45 10.15 8.50 39.08
N SER A 46 10.18 7.45 39.91
CA SER A 46 11.40 6.80 40.41
C SER A 46 11.80 5.56 39.59
N ILE A 47 11.06 5.24 38.51
CA ILE A 47 11.42 4.15 37.60
C ILE A 47 12.67 4.56 36.83
N SER A 48 13.81 3.94 37.16
CA SER A 48 15.02 4.02 36.33
C SER A 48 14.74 3.35 34.99
N LEU A 49 14.60 4.16 33.94
CA LEU A 49 14.42 3.69 32.57
C LEU A 49 15.82 3.59 31.93
N PRO A 50 16.32 2.40 31.57
CA PRO A 50 17.54 2.24 30.80
C PRO A 50 17.29 2.60 29.32
N VAL A 51 16.83 3.83 29.08
CA VAL A 51 16.59 4.38 27.75
C VAL A 51 17.74 5.31 27.36
N PRO A 52 18.06 5.45 26.05
CA PRO A 52 19.03 6.42 25.60
C PRO A 52 18.67 7.82 26.11
N ASP A 53 19.69 8.58 26.53
CA ASP A 53 19.49 9.98 26.89
C ASP A 53 18.89 10.74 25.69
N LEU A 54 17.98 11.67 25.95
CA LEU A 54 17.36 12.50 24.92
C LEU A 54 18.42 13.23 24.09
N ALA A 55 19.54 13.61 24.72
CA ALA A 55 20.69 14.20 24.04
C ALA A 55 21.37 13.26 23.02
N GLN A 56 21.16 11.94 23.13
CA GLN A 56 21.66 10.96 22.16
C GLN A 56 20.70 10.78 20.98
N LEU A 57 19.41 11.09 21.14
CA LEU A 57 18.37 10.96 20.12
C LEU A 57 18.27 12.19 19.20
N THR A 58 19.41 12.83 18.91
CA THR A 58 19.46 13.97 18.00
C THR A 58 19.47 13.50 16.54
N SER A 59 18.93 14.35 15.64
CA SER A 59 18.92 14.08 14.20
C SER A 59 20.29 13.69 13.63
N PRO A 60 21.43 14.33 14.00
CA PRO A 60 22.75 13.91 13.55
C PRO A 60 23.14 12.49 13.99
N ASN A 61 22.86 12.11 15.24
CA ASN A 61 23.19 10.78 15.77
C ASN A 61 22.36 9.68 15.11
N ILE A 62 21.07 9.94 14.89
CA ILE A 62 20.17 9.03 14.17
C ILE A 62 20.65 8.88 12.72
N SER A 63 21.00 9.99 12.06
CA SER A 63 21.53 9.97 10.70
C SER A 63 22.85 9.20 10.60
N HIS A 64 23.75 9.38 11.57
CA HIS A 64 24.99 8.62 11.66
C HIS A 64 24.72 7.11 11.84
N THR A 65 23.75 6.75 12.69
CA THR A 65 23.36 5.36 12.93
C THR A 65 22.82 4.70 11.66
N ILE A 66 21.90 5.36 10.96
CA ILE A 66 21.33 4.87 9.69
C ILE A 66 22.45 4.71 8.65
N ARG A 67 23.33 5.70 8.50
CA ARG A 67 24.46 5.62 7.57
C ARG A 67 25.38 4.44 7.90
N THR A 68 25.69 4.24 9.17
CA THR A 68 26.53 3.11 9.62
C THR A 68 25.88 1.78 9.25
N GLN A 69 24.56 1.65 9.42
CA GLN A 69 23.83 0.45 8.99
C GLN A 69 23.86 0.26 7.48
N VAL A 70 23.68 1.33 6.68
CA VAL A 70 23.80 1.26 5.21
C VAL A 70 25.17 0.71 4.79
N VAL A 71 26.25 1.28 5.33
CA VAL A 71 27.62 0.85 5.02
C VAL A 71 27.87 -0.59 5.48
N THR A 72 27.34 -0.97 6.64
CA THR A 72 27.49 -2.34 7.17
C THR A 72 26.73 -3.37 6.33
N ILE A 73 25.52 -3.06 5.89
CA ILE A 73 24.63 -3.99 5.20
C ILE A 73 24.93 -4.06 3.70
N ILE A 74 25.08 -2.90 3.05
CA ILE A 74 25.27 -2.81 1.60
C ILE A 74 26.77 -2.82 1.25
N GLY A 75 27.56 -1.99 1.94
CA GLY A 75 28.98 -1.78 1.67
C GLY A 75 29.27 -0.40 1.11
N ASP A 76 30.18 -0.35 0.14
CA ASP A 76 30.67 0.88 -0.47
C ASP A 76 29.67 1.52 -1.45
N GLU A 77 30.03 2.70 -1.96
CA GLU A 77 29.25 3.47 -2.93
C GLU A 77 28.94 2.69 -4.22
N HIS A 78 29.85 1.81 -4.65
CA HIS A 78 29.66 0.97 -5.83
C HIS A 78 28.53 -0.04 -5.61
N ARG A 79 28.50 -0.70 -4.45
CA ARG A 79 27.40 -1.61 -4.09
C ARG A 79 26.07 -0.88 -3.92
N ILE A 80 26.08 0.32 -3.36
CA ILE A 80 24.86 1.14 -3.24
C ILE A 80 24.30 1.47 -4.64
N ARG A 81 25.16 1.88 -5.58
CA ARG A 81 24.76 2.08 -6.99
C ARG A 81 24.23 0.80 -7.64
N ALA A 82 24.84 -0.35 -7.36
CA ALA A 82 24.38 -1.62 -7.89
C ALA A 82 22.97 -1.99 -7.38
N VAL A 83 22.70 -1.75 -6.08
CA VAL A 83 21.35 -1.93 -5.50
C VAL A 83 20.33 -1.02 -6.19
N ALA A 84 20.67 0.26 -6.37
CA ALA A 84 19.80 1.19 -7.08
C ALA A 84 19.53 0.75 -8.52
N ALA A 85 20.55 0.28 -9.24
CA ALA A 85 20.40 -0.22 -10.60
C ALA A 85 19.45 -1.42 -10.67
N VAL A 86 19.53 -2.34 -9.70
CA VAL A 86 18.58 -3.47 -9.60
C VAL A 86 17.15 -2.96 -9.36
N TYR A 87 16.96 -1.98 -8.49
CA TYR A 87 15.65 -1.37 -8.26
C TYR A 87 15.07 -0.74 -9.53
N PHE A 88 15.85 0.10 -10.23
CA PHE A 88 15.40 0.78 -11.44
C PHE A 88 15.13 -0.18 -12.59
N ARG A 89 15.81 -1.34 -12.60
CA ARG A 89 15.54 -2.41 -13.55
C ARG A 89 14.29 -3.23 -13.22
N THR A 90 13.99 -3.47 -11.93
CA THR A 90 13.02 -4.50 -11.52
C THR A 90 11.70 -3.98 -10.94
N ILE A 91 11.70 -2.79 -10.33
CA ILE A 91 10.52 -2.21 -9.67
C ILE A 91 10.02 -0.97 -10.44
N HIS A 92 10.94 -0.07 -10.77
CA HIS A 92 10.60 1.18 -11.46
C HIS A 92 9.79 1.02 -12.76
N PRO A 93 9.97 -0.04 -13.60
CA PRO A 93 9.18 -0.20 -14.83
C PRO A 93 7.66 -0.27 -14.61
N TRP A 94 7.21 -0.73 -13.44
CA TRP A 94 5.78 -0.83 -13.10
C TRP A 94 5.38 0.02 -11.89
N PHE A 95 6.34 0.60 -11.16
CA PHE A 95 6.11 1.47 -10.01
C PHE A 95 7.10 2.66 -9.94
N PRO A 96 7.04 3.61 -10.90
CA PRO A 96 7.99 4.71 -11.03
C PRO A 96 7.71 5.87 -10.04
N ILE A 97 7.75 5.60 -8.74
CA ILE A 97 7.57 6.63 -7.69
C ILE A 97 8.83 7.48 -7.42
N LEU A 98 9.95 7.12 -8.05
CA LEU A 98 11.23 7.84 -7.99
C LEU A 98 11.65 8.29 -9.38
N ALA A 99 12.34 9.41 -9.48
CA ALA A 99 13.00 9.82 -10.72
C ALA A 99 14.45 9.30 -10.74
N GLU A 100 14.80 8.48 -11.73
CA GLU A 100 16.09 7.78 -11.80
C GLU A 100 17.31 8.72 -11.85
N GLY A 101 17.34 9.66 -12.81
CA GLY A 101 18.44 10.63 -12.93
C GLY A 101 18.66 11.43 -11.65
N PRO A 102 17.63 12.16 -11.15
CA PRO A 102 17.72 12.91 -9.90
C PRO A 102 18.12 12.06 -8.69
N PHE A 103 17.71 10.78 -8.64
CA PHE A 103 18.13 9.87 -7.59
C PHE A 103 19.64 9.62 -7.64
N TYR A 104 20.21 9.32 -8.81
CA TYR A 104 21.65 9.11 -8.95
C TYR A 104 22.46 10.40 -8.70
N ASP A 105 21.95 11.56 -9.10
CA ASP A 105 22.58 12.84 -8.78
C ASP A 105 22.69 13.04 -7.27
N ARG A 106 21.58 12.80 -6.54
CA ARG A 106 21.58 12.84 -5.07
C ARG A 106 22.49 11.78 -4.44
N LEU A 107 22.63 10.62 -5.08
CA LEU A 107 23.47 9.53 -4.60
C LEU A 107 24.98 9.88 -4.61
N THR A 108 25.43 10.77 -5.50
CA THR A 108 26.83 11.23 -5.54
C THR A 108 27.29 11.89 -4.23
N HIS A 109 26.35 12.41 -3.43
CA HIS A 109 26.60 13.07 -2.16
C HIS A 109 26.26 12.19 -0.94
N ILE A 110 25.92 10.91 -1.14
CA ILE A 110 25.37 10.07 -0.06
C ILE A 110 26.34 9.89 1.12
N LEU A 111 27.65 9.85 0.84
CA LEU A 111 28.70 9.69 1.86
C LEU A 111 29.16 11.02 2.48
N THR A 112 28.84 12.17 1.87
CA THR A 112 29.36 13.49 2.28
C THR A 112 28.29 14.37 2.94
N TYR A 113 27.07 14.42 2.42
CA TYR A 113 25.96 15.18 2.96
C TYR A 113 24.71 14.30 2.99
N THR A 114 24.50 13.59 4.11
CA THR A 114 23.48 12.54 4.12
C THR A 114 22.18 13.04 4.71
N SER A 115 21.15 13.14 3.87
CA SER A 115 19.78 12.98 4.32
C SER A 115 19.61 11.53 4.81
N PRO A 116 19.28 11.29 6.10
CA PRO A 116 19.08 9.94 6.63
C PRO A 116 18.05 9.14 5.82
N ASP A 117 17.05 9.84 5.30
CA ASP A 117 15.94 9.26 4.54
C ASP A 117 16.41 8.70 3.19
N LEU A 118 17.34 9.39 2.50
CA LEU A 118 17.93 8.91 1.26
C LEU A 118 18.77 7.66 1.48
N SER A 119 19.48 7.59 2.61
CA SER A 119 20.22 6.39 3.02
C SER A 119 19.28 5.23 3.31
N LEU A 120 18.21 5.49 4.06
CA LEU A 120 17.19 4.49 4.38
C LEU A 120 16.52 3.92 3.12
N LEU A 121 16.29 4.77 2.12
CA LEU A 121 15.69 4.39 0.84
C LEU A 121 16.51 3.32 0.11
N THR A 122 17.85 3.36 0.20
CA THR A 122 18.71 2.32 -0.40
C THR A 122 18.53 0.96 0.27
N LEU A 123 18.28 0.92 1.58
CA LEU A 123 17.96 -0.32 2.30
C LEU A 123 16.57 -0.84 1.93
N CYS A 124 15.58 0.04 1.70
CA CYS A 124 14.29 -0.35 1.15
C CYS A 124 14.42 -0.98 -0.25
N MET A 125 15.32 -0.45 -1.08
CA MET A 125 15.63 -1.04 -2.40
C MET A 125 16.24 -2.44 -2.27
N VAL A 126 17.16 -2.67 -1.31
CA VAL A 126 17.68 -4.02 -0.99
C VAL A 126 16.53 -4.96 -0.66
N LEU A 127 15.62 -4.52 0.21
CA LEU A 127 14.51 -5.34 0.69
C LEU A 127 13.57 -5.76 -0.46
N LEU A 128 13.30 -4.89 -1.43
CA LEU A 128 12.48 -5.22 -2.60
C LEU A 128 13.19 -6.10 -3.63
N GLY A 129 14.53 -6.11 -3.63
CA GLY A 129 15.33 -7.00 -4.47
C GLY A 129 15.38 -8.46 -3.97
N VAL A 130 14.78 -8.75 -2.81
CA VAL A 130 14.79 -10.08 -2.20
C VAL A 130 14.01 -11.08 -3.04
N LYS A 131 14.64 -12.23 -3.31
CA LYS A 131 13.97 -13.43 -3.82
C LYS A 131 13.70 -14.39 -2.66
N PRO A 132 12.52 -15.04 -2.62
CA PRO A 132 12.24 -16.08 -1.63
C PRO A 132 13.24 -17.23 -1.71
N VAL A 133 13.53 -17.85 -0.58
CA VAL A 133 14.31 -19.09 -0.48
C VAL A 133 13.43 -20.10 0.23
N ASP A 134 13.28 -21.30 -0.34
CA ASP A 134 12.39 -22.34 0.18
C ASP A 134 10.98 -21.82 0.47
N HIS A 135 10.43 -20.99 -0.45
CA HIS A 135 9.11 -20.40 -0.37
C HIS A 135 8.91 -19.38 0.78
N GLU A 136 9.98 -19.00 1.49
CA GLU A 136 9.93 -18.06 2.61
C GLU A 136 10.83 -16.83 2.43
N ILE A 137 10.59 -15.81 3.25
CA ILE A 137 11.46 -14.64 3.36
C ILE A 137 12.72 -15.06 4.13
N PRO A 138 13.93 -14.85 3.58
CA PRO A 138 15.15 -15.14 4.31
C PRO A 138 15.19 -14.43 5.68
N PRO A 139 15.62 -15.08 6.79
CA PRO A 139 15.59 -14.49 8.13
C PRO A 139 16.28 -13.12 8.21
N ARG A 140 17.43 -12.96 7.55
CA ARG A 140 18.15 -11.68 7.46
C ARG A 140 17.32 -10.54 6.84
N MET A 141 16.45 -10.85 5.89
CA MET A 141 15.59 -9.87 5.21
C MET A 141 14.38 -9.52 6.08
N ARG A 142 13.88 -10.48 6.85
CA ARG A 142 12.90 -10.21 7.92
C ARG A 142 13.49 -9.30 9.00
N SER A 143 14.75 -9.51 9.42
CA SER A 143 15.45 -8.61 10.34
C SER A 143 15.63 -7.22 9.75
N LEU A 144 16.02 -7.11 8.47
CA LEU A 144 16.12 -5.83 7.78
C LEU A 144 14.77 -5.09 7.71
N TYR A 145 13.69 -5.80 7.42
CA TYR A 145 12.33 -5.24 7.44
C TYR A 145 11.97 -4.64 8.81
N ILE A 146 12.24 -5.36 9.90
CA ILE A 146 11.97 -4.88 11.26
C ILE A 146 12.85 -3.65 11.57
N LEU A 147 14.13 -3.69 11.21
CA LEU A 147 15.06 -2.57 11.38
C LEU A 147 14.57 -1.32 10.64
N LEU A 148 14.10 -1.47 9.39
CA LEU A 148 13.55 -0.38 8.59
C LEU A 148 12.28 0.21 9.20
N LYS A 149 11.36 -0.63 9.71
CA LYS A 149 10.18 -0.14 10.46
C LYS A 149 10.60 0.68 11.67
N GLY A 150 11.63 0.22 12.40
CA GLY A 150 12.22 0.93 13.53
C GLY A 150 12.77 2.30 13.13
N PHE A 151 13.60 2.37 12.08
CA PHE A 151 14.15 3.65 11.63
C PHE A 151 13.09 4.63 11.12
N ILE A 152 12.08 4.17 10.38
CA ILE A 152 10.96 5.03 9.98
C ILE A 152 10.27 5.62 11.21
N ALA A 153 9.99 4.79 12.23
CA ALA A 153 9.37 5.26 13.47
C ALA A 153 10.29 6.23 14.25
N THR A 154 11.60 5.99 14.28
CA THR A 154 12.56 6.90 14.91
C THR A 154 12.61 8.25 14.22
N LEU A 155 12.65 8.28 12.88
CA LEU A 155 12.62 9.52 12.09
C LEU A 155 11.30 10.28 12.30
N GLU A 156 10.18 9.56 12.36
CA GLU A 156 8.87 10.15 12.68
C GLU A 156 8.83 10.76 14.09
N ALA A 157 9.42 10.08 15.08
CA ALA A 157 9.46 10.56 16.45
C ALA A 157 10.28 11.85 16.64
N ILE A 158 11.21 12.13 15.72
CA ILE A 158 11.96 13.41 15.67
C ILE A 158 11.39 14.38 14.61
N GLU A 159 10.12 14.19 14.24
CA GLU A 159 9.35 15.06 13.35
C GLU A 159 9.89 15.18 11.92
N ILE A 160 10.65 14.20 11.44
CA ILE A 160 11.08 14.15 10.03
C ILE A 160 9.96 13.55 9.18
N ASN A 161 9.51 14.32 8.18
CA ASN A 161 8.59 13.87 7.14
C ASN A 161 9.02 14.45 5.78
N SER A 162 9.79 13.68 5.02
CA SER A 162 10.33 14.08 3.70
C SER A 162 9.73 13.21 2.57
N LEU A 163 9.94 13.61 1.31
CA LEU A 163 9.54 12.78 0.16
C LEU A 163 10.31 11.45 0.12
N GLU A 164 11.59 11.46 0.50
CA GLU A 164 12.42 10.27 0.61
C GLU A 164 11.87 9.31 1.67
N LEU A 165 11.47 9.83 2.83
CA LEU A 165 10.85 9.01 3.88
C LEU A 165 9.49 8.47 3.44
N LEU A 166 8.70 9.26 2.69
CA LEU A 166 7.44 8.81 2.12
C LEU A 166 7.65 7.70 1.07
N GLN A 167 8.70 7.82 0.22
CA GLN A 167 9.13 6.75 -0.69
C GLN A 167 9.53 5.49 0.09
N CYS A 168 10.32 5.61 1.17
CA CYS A 168 10.68 4.48 2.04
C CYS A 168 9.44 3.77 2.59
N ARG A 169 8.49 4.54 3.14
CA ARG A 169 7.23 4.00 3.67
C ARG A 169 6.44 3.24 2.61
N LEU A 170 6.34 3.79 1.40
CA LEU A 170 5.57 3.17 0.33
C LEU A 170 6.25 1.90 -0.20
N LEU A 171 7.57 1.93 -0.42
CA LEU A 171 8.34 0.74 -0.83
C LEU A 171 8.29 -0.37 0.23
N LEU A 172 8.29 -0.02 1.51
CA LEU A 172 8.13 -0.97 2.60
C LEU A 172 6.74 -1.62 2.60
N THR A 173 5.68 -0.83 2.33
CA THR A 173 4.32 -1.37 2.16
C THR A 173 4.24 -2.32 0.95
N ILE A 174 4.90 -1.99 -0.17
CA ILE A 174 4.98 -2.90 -1.33
C ILE A 174 5.67 -4.22 -0.96
N PHE A 175 6.73 -4.17 -0.16
CA PHE A 175 7.35 -5.39 0.37
C PHE A 175 6.37 -6.19 1.25
N GLU A 176 5.63 -5.53 2.13
CA GLU A 176 4.61 -6.18 2.96
C GLU A 176 3.54 -6.88 2.11
N VAL A 177 3.08 -6.22 1.04
CA VAL A 177 2.16 -6.78 0.04
C VAL A 177 2.77 -7.97 -0.70
N GLY A 178 4.02 -7.86 -1.18
CA GLY A 178 4.73 -8.96 -1.86
C GLY A 178 4.99 -10.16 -0.95
N CYS A 179 4.99 -9.93 0.35
CA CYS A 179 5.09 -10.96 1.37
C CYS A 179 3.74 -11.50 1.86
N GLY A 180 2.62 -10.91 1.45
CA GLY A 180 1.27 -11.29 1.89
C GLY A 180 1.02 -10.95 3.35
N MET A 181 1.70 -9.92 3.88
CA MET A 181 1.56 -9.43 5.24
C MET A 181 0.46 -8.35 5.31
N TYR A 182 -0.74 -8.67 4.83
CA TYR A 182 -1.83 -7.70 4.65
C TYR A 182 -2.24 -6.91 5.90
N PRO A 183 -2.27 -7.49 7.12
CA PRO A 183 -2.52 -6.70 8.33
C PRO A 183 -1.48 -5.60 8.56
N ALA A 184 -0.19 -5.90 8.31
CA ALA A 184 0.88 -4.91 8.41
C ALA A 184 0.78 -3.88 7.28
N ALA A 185 0.55 -4.32 6.04
CA ALA A 185 0.37 -3.45 4.88
C ALA A 185 -0.78 -2.46 5.09
N TYR A 186 -1.91 -2.91 5.64
CA TYR A 186 -3.07 -2.05 5.93
C TYR A 186 -2.73 -0.94 6.94
N ILE A 187 -2.01 -1.26 8.02
CA ILE A 187 -1.56 -0.27 9.01
C ILE A 187 -0.54 0.70 8.40
N SER A 188 0.46 0.17 7.70
CA SER A 188 1.46 0.98 7.00
C SER A 188 0.79 1.93 6.00
N MET A 189 -0.28 1.49 5.34
CA MET A 189 -1.00 2.31 4.36
C MET A 189 -1.70 3.50 5.01
N GLY A 190 -2.36 3.31 6.15
CA GLY A 190 -2.92 4.43 6.92
C GLY A 190 -1.85 5.47 7.30
N ALA A 191 -0.66 5.02 7.72
CA ALA A 191 0.45 5.92 8.02
C ALA A 191 0.98 6.65 6.78
N ASN A 192 1.11 5.97 5.65
CA ASN A 192 1.52 6.57 4.37
C ASN A 192 0.56 7.68 3.92
N VAL A 193 -0.77 7.44 4.00
CA VAL A 193 -1.78 8.45 3.64
C VAL A 193 -1.64 9.69 4.51
N ARG A 194 -1.53 9.52 5.83
CA ARG A 194 -1.39 10.64 6.77
C ARG A 194 -0.07 11.40 6.58
N ALA A 195 1.03 10.70 6.34
CA ALA A 195 2.33 11.31 6.07
C ALA A 195 2.32 12.12 4.76
N ALA A 196 1.68 11.59 3.71
CA ALA A 196 1.52 12.28 2.43
C ALA A 196 0.67 13.55 2.56
N VAL A 197 -0.44 13.47 3.29
CA VAL A 197 -1.30 14.62 3.56
C VAL A 197 -0.57 15.69 4.37
N ALA A 198 0.13 15.30 5.44
CA ALA A 198 0.93 16.23 6.24
C ALA A 198 2.05 16.90 5.43
N LEU A 199 2.54 16.25 4.37
CA LEU A 199 3.58 16.77 3.48
C LEU A 199 3.03 17.64 2.33
N GLY A 200 1.71 17.66 2.10
CA GLY A 200 1.11 18.30 0.91
C GLY A 200 1.36 17.52 -0.40
N ALA A 201 1.64 16.21 -0.33
CA ALA A 201 1.83 15.41 -1.54
C ALA A 201 0.50 15.08 -2.26
N ASN A 202 -0.64 15.27 -1.56
CA ASN A 202 -1.99 15.05 -2.08
C ASN A 202 -2.62 16.32 -2.68
N GLU A 203 -1.87 17.40 -2.83
CA GLU A 203 -2.37 18.65 -3.41
C GLU A 203 -2.94 18.42 -4.83
N VAL A 204 -3.99 19.17 -5.15
CA VAL A 204 -4.86 18.90 -6.30
C VAL A 204 -4.25 19.44 -7.59
N SER A 205 -3.69 20.63 -7.55
CA SER A 205 -3.15 21.27 -8.76
C SER A 205 -1.63 21.17 -8.85
N LYS A 206 -1.11 21.23 -10.08
CA LYS A 206 0.32 21.33 -10.32
C LYS A 206 0.94 22.55 -9.63
N ALA A 207 0.26 23.69 -9.68
CA ALA A 207 0.74 24.93 -9.07
C ALA A 207 0.91 24.79 -7.55
N GLN A 208 -0.06 24.19 -6.85
CA GLN A 208 0.05 23.93 -5.40
C GLN A 208 1.20 22.99 -5.05
N LEU A 209 1.42 21.94 -5.84
CA LEU A 209 2.57 21.05 -5.66
C LEU A 209 3.89 21.79 -5.90
N GLU A 210 4.00 22.59 -6.95
CA GLU A 210 5.20 23.38 -7.25
C GLU A 210 5.48 24.44 -6.18
N GLU A 211 4.44 25.07 -5.62
CA GLU A 211 4.55 25.98 -4.49
C GLU A 211 5.05 25.27 -3.22
N THR A 212 4.45 24.12 -2.90
CA THR A 212 4.80 23.31 -1.72
C THR A 212 6.24 22.80 -1.79
N PHE A 213 6.64 22.23 -2.93
CA PHE A 213 7.95 21.57 -3.09
C PHE A 213 9.04 22.46 -3.69
N LYS A 214 8.69 23.68 -4.15
CA LYS A 214 9.61 24.70 -4.69
C LYS A 214 10.49 24.21 -5.85
N SER A 215 10.10 23.11 -6.50
CA SER A 215 10.84 22.48 -7.59
C SER A 215 9.87 21.63 -8.43
N PRO A 216 9.78 21.86 -9.76
CA PRO A 216 8.92 21.07 -10.64
C PRO A 216 9.20 19.57 -10.58
N GLY A 217 10.47 19.17 -10.53
CA GLY A 217 10.85 17.76 -10.44
C GLY A 217 10.39 17.11 -9.13
N ARG A 218 10.46 17.84 -8.01
CA ARG A 218 9.98 17.35 -6.71
C ARG A 218 8.46 17.30 -6.63
N ALA A 219 7.78 18.27 -7.24
CA ALA A 219 6.32 18.26 -7.39
C ALA A 219 5.84 17.05 -8.21
N ASP A 220 6.55 16.71 -9.29
CA ASP A 220 6.27 15.52 -10.09
C ASP A 220 6.54 14.22 -9.31
N GLU A 221 7.65 14.14 -8.55
CA GLU A 221 7.92 13.00 -7.65
C GLU A 221 6.80 12.85 -6.60
N ALA A 222 6.39 13.94 -5.94
CA ALA A 222 5.31 13.95 -4.95
C ALA A 222 3.99 13.42 -5.53
N ARG A 223 3.63 13.88 -6.74
CA ARG A 223 2.45 13.40 -7.46
C ARG A 223 2.51 11.90 -7.75
N ARG A 224 3.67 11.40 -8.20
CA ARG A 224 3.85 9.96 -8.48
C ARG A 224 3.76 9.13 -7.20
N ILE A 225 4.32 9.61 -6.09
CA ILE A 225 4.21 8.97 -4.78
C ILE A 225 2.75 8.92 -4.32
N TRP A 226 2.01 10.03 -4.40
CA TRP A 226 0.58 10.06 -4.06
C TRP A 226 -0.24 9.08 -4.89
N ARG A 227 -0.02 9.04 -6.21
CA ARG A 227 -0.65 8.03 -7.09
C ARG A 227 -0.30 6.60 -6.65
N GLY A 228 0.96 6.35 -6.30
CA GLY A 228 1.41 5.05 -5.79
C GLY A 228 0.74 4.66 -4.47
N ILE A 229 0.53 5.62 -3.57
CA ILE A 229 -0.22 5.45 -2.31
C ILE A 229 -1.67 5.06 -2.62
N VAL A 230 -2.35 5.77 -3.52
CA VAL A 230 -3.74 5.46 -3.90
C VAL A 230 -3.84 4.06 -4.49
N ILE A 231 -2.99 3.70 -5.46
CA ILE A 231 -2.97 2.37 -6.09
C ILE A 231 -2.81 1.28 -5.02
N THR A 232 -1.82 1.45 -4.13
CA THR A 232 -1.50 0.46 -3.10
C THR A 232 -2.61 0.33 -2.07
N ASP A 233 -3.24 1.44 -1.67
CA ASP A 233 -4.38 1.44 -0.75
C ASP A 233 -5.56 0.65 -1.30
N ARG A 234 -5.93 0.87 -2.57
CA ARG A 234 -7.03 0.13 -3.19
C ARG A 234 -6.72 -1.36 -3.30
N TYR A 235 -5.47 -1.71 -3.61
CA TYR A 235 -5.03 -3.11 -3.64
C TYR A 235 -5.09 -3.79 -2.26
N VAL A 236 -4.56 -3.14 -1.23
CA VAL A 236 -4.57 -3.68 0.14
C VAL A 236 -5.99 -3.79 0.69
N SER A 237 -6.87 -2.87 0.32
CA SER A 237 -8.29 -2.88 0.70
C SER A 237 -9.04 -4.04 0.07
N LEU A 238 -8.80 -4.28 -1.23
CA LEU A 238 -9.31 -5.45 -1.96
C LEU A 238 -8.91 -6.77 -1.29
N GLU A 239 -7.64 -6.90 -0.89
CA GLU A 239 -7.13 -8.11 -0.22
C GLU A 239 -7.67 -8.29 1.20
N SER A 240 -7.88 -7.18 1.90
CA SER A 240 -8.41 -7.20 3.26
C SER A 240 -9.93 -7.38 3.31
N ASN A 241 -10.62 -7.40 2.15
CA ASN A 241 -12.08 -7.33 2.03
C ASN A 241 -12.67 -6.18 2.86
N LYS A 242 -12.00 -5.03 2.83
CA LYS A 242 -12.37 -3.81 3.55
C LYS A 242 -12.63 -2.68 2.57
N GLY A 243 -13.44 -1.72 3.01
CA GLY A 243 -13.58 -0.44 2.32
C GLY A 243 -12.22 0.29 2.22
N PRO A 244 -12.01 1.10 1.17
CA PRO A 244 -10.76 1.84 1.00
C PRO A 244 -10.50 2.87 2.10
N ILE A 245 -9.23 3.05 2.53
CA ILE A 245 -8.90 3.98 3.63
C ILE A 245 -9.04 5.44 3.18
N ILE A 246 -8.56 5.75 1.97
CA ILE A 246 -8.67 7.10 1.42
C ILE A 246 -10.13 7.33 1.03
N SER A 247 -10.81 8.23 1.74
CA SER A 247 -12.21 8.56 1.47
C SER A 247 -12.36 9.34 0.17
N LYS A 248 -13.55 9.28 -0.43
CA LYS A 248 -13.90 10.12 -1.59
C LYS A 248 -13.63 11.60 -1.33
N ALA A 249 -13.80 12.11 -0.10
CA ALA A 249 -13.53 13.50 0.26
C ALA A 249 -12.05 13.90 0.11
N LEU A 250 -11.11 13.01 0.47
CA LEU A 250 -9.66 13.23 0.28
C LEU A 250 -9.26 13.20 -1.20
N LEU A 251 -10.06 12.53 -2.03
CA LEU A 251 -9.94 12.58 -3.49
C LEU A 251 -10.74 13.74 -4.10
N SER A 252 -11.77 14.25 -3.43
CA SER A 252 -12.82 15.15 -3.94
C SER A 252 -12.67 16.60 -3.49
N GLY A 253 -11.65 16.95 -2.70
CA GLY A 253 -11.03 18.28 -2.82
C GLY A 253 -10.61 18.59 -4.27
N ALA A 254 -10.52 17.54 -5.11
CA ALA A 254 -10.39 17.56 -6.56
C ALA A 254 -11.71 17.64 -7.36
N VAL A 255 -12.82 18.17 -6.82
CA VAL A 255 -13.99 18.58 -7.64
C VAL A 255 -13.77 19.98 -8.19
N GLY A 256 -12.67 20.08 -8.93
CA GLY A 256 -12.26 21.22 -9.73
C GLY A 256 -11.49 20.66 -10.92
N GLY A 257 -12.23 20.07 -11.86
CA GLY A 257 -11.69 19.62 -13.14
C GLY A 257 -11.32 18.14 -13.18
N ASN A 258 -12.17 17.36 -13.84
CA ASN A 258 -11.79 16.13 -14.53
C ASN A 258 -10.71 16.35 -15.62
N ASP A 259 -10.20 17.58 -15.78
CA ASP A 259 -9.27 17.93 -16.85
C ASP A 259 -7.81 18.08 -16.38
N ASP A 260 -7.46 18.57 -15.19
CA ASP A 260 -6.06 18.90 -14.90
C ASP A 260 -5.14 17.68 -14.57
N PHE A 261 -5.69 16.61 -13.98
CA PHE A 261 -4.88 15.43 -13.61
C PHE A 261 -4.52 14.53 -14.81
N GLU A 262 -5.32 14.55 -15.88
CA GLU A 262 -5.15 13.76 -17.11
C GLU A 262 -4.68 14.63 -18.29
N ALA A 263 -5.05 15.93 -18.37
CA ALA A 263 -4.65 16.79 -19.49
C ALA A 263 -3.14 17.12 -19.51
N PHE A 264 -2.46 17.03 -18.38
CA PHE A 264 -1.02 17.31 -18.33
C PHE A 264 -0.17 16.24 -19.04
N ASP A 265 -0.70 15.04 -19.24
CA ASP A 265 0.02 13.92 -19.89
C ASP A 265 -0.22 13.86 -21.41
N LEU A 266 -1.06 14.75 -21.97
CA LEU A 266 -1.42 14.77 -23.39
C LEU A 266 -0.45 15.57 -24.28
N THR A 267 0.50 16.30 -23.71
CA THR A 267 1.42 17.18 -24.47
C THR A 267 2.77 16.55 -24.81
N LEU A 268 3.11 15.42 -24.21
CA LEU A 268 4.33 14.65 -24.48
C LEU A 268 3.98 13.15 -24.46
N THR A 269 4.54 12.36 -25.38
CA THR A 269 4.44 10.90 -25.30
C THR A 269 5.12 10.43 -24.00
N PRO A 270 4.37 9.90 -23.01
CA PRO A 270 4.94 9.51 -21.73
C PRO A 270 5.93 8.37 -21.91
N SER A 271 6.98 8.32 -21.08
CA SER A 271 7.87 7.16 -21.03
C SER A 271 7.06 5.88 -20.76
N LYS A 272 7.50 4.73 -21.29
CA LYS A 272 6.80 3.45 -21.13
C LYS A 272 6.44 3.12 -19.66
N PRO A 273 7.33 3.30 -18.65
CA PRO A 273 6.97 3.09 -17.25
C PRO A 273 5.84 4.00 -16.76
N LEU A 274 5.87 5.28 -17.15
CA LEU A 274 4.87 6.26 -16.73
C LEU A 274 3.51 5.98 -17.37
N TYR A 275 3.47 5.56 -18.65
CA TYR A 275 2.25 5.11 -19.30
C TYR A 275 1.59 3.96 -18.55
N HIS A 276 2.35 2.89 -18.25
CA HIS A 276 1.82 1.74 -17.53
C HIS A 276 1.36 2.10 -16.11
N PHE A 277 2.09 3.00 -15.44
CA PHE A 277 1.71 3.50 -14.13
C PHE A 277 0.42 4.33 -14.16
N ASN A 278 0.22 5.15 -15.20
CA ASN A 278 -1.01 5.92 -15.38
C ASN A 278 -2.21 5.01 -15.69
N LYS A 279 -2.04 3.99 -16.52
CA LYS A 279 -3.06 2.95 -16.72
C LYS A 279 -3.37 2.21 -15.43
N LEU A 280 -2.36 1.89 -14.61
CA LEU A 280 -2.56 1.27 -13.30
C LEU A 280 -3.36 2.19 -12.35
N ALA A 281 -3.06 3.49 -12.34
CA ALA A 281 -3.82 4.47 -11.57
C ALA A 281 -5.29 4.53 -12.02
N GLN A 282 -5.55 4.56 -13.34
CA GLN A 282 -6.91 4.49 -13.89
C GLN A 282 -7.63 3.21 -13.47
N ALA A 283 -6.98 2.04 -13.58
CA ALA A 283 -7.52 0.76 -13.12
C ALA A 283 -7.85 0.78 -11.61
N SER A 284 -7.01 1.40 -10.78
CA SER A 284 -7.26 1.52 -9.33
C SER A 284 -8.46 2.40 -8.99
N ARG A 285 -8.76 3.43 -9.79
CA ARG A 285 -9.96 4.27 -9.61
C ARG A 285 -11.23 3.48 -9.93
N ILE A 286 -11.20 2.62 -10.95
CA ILE A 286 -12.33 1.75 -11.25
C ILE A 286 -12.48 0.69 -10.15
N LEU A 287 -11.38 0.14 -9.63
CA LEU A 287 -11.41 -0.76 -8.46
C LEU A 287 -12.03 -0.07 -7.23
N GLU A 288 -11.73 1.20 -6.97
CA GLU A 288 -12.37 1.94 -5.88
C GLU A 288 -13.90 2.03 -6.04
N GLN A 289 -14.39 2.23 -7.27
CA GLN A 289 -15.83 2.21 -7.54
C GLN A 289 -16.44 0.85 -7.19
N VAL A 290 -15.77 -0.24 -7.58
CA VAL A 290 -16.18 -1.62 -7.22
C VAL A 290 -16.20 -1.81 -5.70
N LEU A 291 -15.11 -1.44 -5.00
CA LEU A 291 -15.03 -1.62 -3.56
C LEU A 291 -16.09 -0.80 -2.83
N THR A 292 -16.37 0.42 -3.30
CA THR A 292 -17.45 1.25 -2.74
C THR A 292 -18.80 0.60 -2.97
N HIS A 293 -19.10 0.16 -4.19
CA HIS A 293 -20.36 -0.49 -4.53
C HIS A 293 -20.63 -1.77 -3.72
N VAL A 294 -19.58 -2.55 -3.42
CA VAL A 294 -19.68 -3.80 -2.66
C VAL A 294 -19.79 -3.56 -1.14
N HIS A 295 -19.08 -2.57 -0.59
CA HIS A 295 -19.01 -2.35 0.86
C HIS A 295 -19.94 -1.26 1.40
N ASP A 296 -20.34 -0.30 0.56
CA ASP A 296 -21.23 0.82 0.89
C ASP A 296 -22.31 0.97 -0.22
N PRO A 297 -23.21 -0.02 -0.36
CA PRO A 297 -24.16 -0.05 -1.48
C PRO A 297 -25.21 1.05 -1.34
N VAL A 298 -25.56 1.67 -2.47
CA VAL A 298 -26.65 2.64 -2.56
C VAL A 298 -27.97 1.99 -2.14
N GLN A 299 -28.75 2.66 -1.29
CA GLN A 299 -29.97 2.12 -0.70
C GLN A 299 -31.09 1.84 -1.72
N HIS A 300 -31.10 2.56 -2.84
CA HIS A 300 -32.11 2.42 -3.89
C HIS A 300 -31.68 1.44 -4.98
N MET A 301 -32.43 0.34 -5.14
CA MET A 301 -32.11 -0.78 -6.04
C MET A 301 -31.91 -0.40 -7.51
N GLU A 302 -32.67 0.57 -8.03
CA GLU A 302 -32.51 1.02 -9.42
C GLU A 302 -31.15 1.71 -9.65
N PHE A 303 -30.74 2.57 -8.72
CA PHE A 303 -29.44 3.22 -8.75
C PHE A 303 -28.30 2.21 -8.53
N PHE A 304 -28.50 1.24 -7.65
CA PHE A 304 -27.56 0.17 -7.40
C PHE A 304 -27.27 -0.66 -8.68
N ASN A 305 -28.32 -1.11 -9.39
CA ASN A 305 -28.14 -1.88 -10.62
C ASN A 305 -27.52 -1.04 -11.76
N ALA A 306 -27.94 0.22 -11.89
CA ALA A 306 -27.40 1.14 -12.88
C ALA A 306 -25.90 1.43 -12.62
N GLU A 307 -25.51 1.61 -11.35
CA GLU A 307 -24.12 1.78 -10.94
C GLU A 307 -23.28 0.55 -11.31
N ALA A 308 -23.74 -0.67 -10.98
CA ALA A 308 -23.04 -1.90 -11.32
C ALA A 308 -22.83 -2.06 -12.84
N MET A 309 -23.87 -1.81 -13.63
CA MET A 309 -23.82 -1.84 -15.10
C MET A 309 -22.82 -0.82 -15.66
N GLN A 310 -22.80 0.39 -15.09
CA GLN A 310 -21.87 1.43 -15.51
C GLN A 310 -20.42 1.08 -15.17
N ILE A 311 -20.17 0.48 -13.99
CA ILE A 311 -18.84 -0.01 -13.59
C ILE A 311 -18.38 -1.11 -14.55
N LEU A 312 -19.23 -2.11 -14.84
CA LEU A 312 -18.92 -3.20 -15.78
C LEU A 312 -18.60 -2.68 -17.19
N LYS A 313 -19.39 -1.73 -17.70
CA LYS A 313 -19.14 -1.06 -18.99
C LYS A 313 -17.80 -0.33 -18.99
N THR A 314 -17.48 0.35 -17.90
CA THR A 314 -16.21 1.09 -17.72
C THR A 314 -15.02 0.13 -17.71
N LEU A 315 -15.10 -0.98 -16.96
CA LEU A 315 -14.07 -2.03 -16.94
C LEU A 315 -13.82 -2.64 -18.33
N LYS A 316 -14.90 -2.93 -19.07
CA LYS A 316 -14.81 -3.48 -20.43
C LYS A 316 -14.18 -2.49 -21.41
N SER A 317 -14.61 -1.22 -21.37
CA SER A 317 -14.04 -0.15 -22.20
C SER A 317 -12.55 0.06 -21.88
N PHE A 318 -12.20 0.15 -20.59
CA PHE A 318 -10.84 0.37 -20.13
C PHE A 318 -9.86 -0.72 -20.62
N ARG A 319 -10.26 -2.00 -20.56
CA ARG A 319 -9.45 -3.12 -21.07
C ARG A 319 -9.06 -2.96 -22.54
N GLY A 320 -9.97 -2.46 -23.39
CA GLY A 320 -9.65 -2.18 -24.80
C GLY A 320 -8.51 -1.17 -24.93
N THR A 321 -8.52 -0.11 -24.09
CA THR A 321 -7.50 0.95 -24.15
C THR A 321 -6.10 0.55 -23.70
N VAL A 322 -5.93 -0.62 -23.07
CA VAL A 322 -4.62 -1.11 -22.59
C VAL A 322 -3.95 -2.02 -23.62
N GLN A 323 -4.74 -2.62 -24.52
CA GLN A 323 -4.26 -3.57 -25.53
C GLN A 323 -3.63 -2.88 -26.76
N ASP A 324 -3.94 -1.60 -27.00
CA ASP A 324 -3.66 -0.94 -28.29
C ASP A 324 -2.29 -0.23 -28.38
N ASP A 325 -1.67 0.22 -27.29
CA ASP A 325 -0.58 1.21 -27.39
C ASP A 325 0.85 0.67 -27.12
N TYR A 326 1.03 -0.41 -26.34
CA TYR A 326 2.36 -0.93 -26.00
C TYR A 326 2.32 -2.43 -25.70
N ASN A 327 2.90 -3.26 -26.58
CA ASN A 327 3.02 -4.71 -26.38
C ASN A 327 3.78 -5.01 -25.07
N VAL A 328 3.05 -5.36 -24.01
CA VAL A 328 3.60 -6.10 -22.88
C VAL A 328 3.77 -7.54 -23.36
N PRO A 329 4.94 -8.18 -23.15
CA PRO A 329 5.20 -9.54 -23.66
C PRO A 329 4.11 -10.55 -23.25
N HIS A 330 3.55 -10.36 -22.05
CA HIS A 330 2.44 -11.15 -21.53
C HIS A 330 1.39 -10.24 -20.89
N ASP A 331 0.14 -10.36 -21.34
CA ASP A 331 -1.02 -9.66 -20.78
C ASP A 331 -1.16 -9.89 -19.26
N LEU A 332 -0.73 -11.05 -18.77
CA LEU A 332 -0.73 -11.42 -17.35
C LEU A 332 0.26 -10.60 -16.50
N CYS A 333 1.31 -10.03 -17.11
CA CYS A 333 2.29 -9.19 -16.43
C CYS A 333 1.84 -7.73 -16.32
N CYS A 334 0.72 -7.33 -16.97
CA CYS A 334 0.23 -5.97 -16.90
C CYS A 334 -0.56 -5.73 -15.60
N SER A 335 -0.04 -4.89 -14.71
CA SER A 335 -0.71 -4.54 -13.46
C SER A 335 -2.11 -3.96 -13.67
N ALA A 336 -2.28 -3.08 -14.67
CA ALA A 336 -3.57 -2.46 -14.95
C ALA A 336 -4.63 -3.51 -15.32
N VAL A 337 -4.30 -4.43 -16.22
CA VAL A 337 -5.19 -5.53 -16.63
C VAL A 337 -5.51 -6.44 -15.45
N ALA A 338 -4.52 -6.81 -14.64
CA ALA A 338 -4.73 -7.69 -13.50
C ALA A 338 -5.61 -7.05 -12.40
N ILE A 339 -5.44 -5.76 -12.13
CA ILE A 339 -6.32 -5.00 -11.23
C ILE A 339 -7.74 -4.94 -11.79
N SER A 340 -7.91 -4.65 -13.08
CA SER A 340 -9.24 -4.65 -13.73
C SER A 340 -9.91 -6.02 -13.69
N ARG A 341 -9.18 -7.11 -13.91
CA ARG A 341 -9.70 -8.49 -13.75
C ARG A 341 -10.13 -8.75 -12.31
N SER A 342 -9.32 -8.34 -11.35
CA SER A 342 -9.64 -8.48 -9.92
C SER A 342 -10.91 -7.72 -9.55
N ALA A 343 -11.04 -6.47 -10.02
CA ALA A 343 -12.23 -5.65 -9.82
C ALA A 343 -13.47 -6.29 -10.46
N LEU A 344 -13.34 -6.79 -11.69
CA LEU A 344 -14.42 -7.47 -12.42
C LEU A 344 -14.89 -8.75 -11.70
N MET A 345 -13.95 -9.59 -11.26
CA MET A 345 -14.29 -10.80 -10.48
C MET A 345 -14.96 -10.45 -9.14
N THR A 346 -14.54 -9.38 -8.47
CA THR A 346 -15.14 -8.95 -7.20
C THR A 346 -16.58 -8.47 -7.36
N ILE A 347 -16.88 -7.62 -8.35
CA ILE A 347 -18.26 -7.17 -8.58
C ILE A 347 -19.17 -8.30 -9.07
N LEU A 348 -18.66 -9.21 -9.90
CA LEU A 348 -19.42 -10.37 -10.39
C LEU A 348 -19.69 -11.42 -9.30
N GLU A 349 -18.70 -11.69 -8.44
CA GLU A 349 -18.89 -12.55 -7.26
C GLU A 349 -19.97 -11.98 -6.34
N PHE A 350 -19.92 -10.66 -6.09
CA PHE A 350 -20.95 -9.99 -5.31
C PHE A 350 -22.34 -10.11 -5.97
N GLY A 351 -22.43 -9.87 -7.29
CA GLY A 351 -23.66 -10.04 -8.07
C GLY A 351 -24.24 -11.46 -7.98
N CYS A 352 -23.41 -12.50 -7.97
CA CYS A 352 -23.84 -13.89 -7.79
C CYS A 352 -24.44 -14.14 -6.38
N SER A 353 -24.04 -13.36 -5.38
CA SER A 353 -24.47 -13.53 -3.98
C SER A 353 -25.75 -12.77 -3.62
N LEU A 354 -26.27 -11.91 -4.50
CA LEU A 354 -27.47 -11.11 -4.25
C LEU A 354 -28.74 -11.97 -4.20
N LYS A 355 -29.43 -11.98 -3.06
CA LYS A 355 -30.68 -12.75 -2.82
C LYS A 355 -31.95 -11.91 -2.92
N VAL A 356 -31.95 -10.82 -3.67
CA VAL A 356 -33.10 -9.89 -3.75
C VAL A 356 -34.18 -10.45 -4.68
N SER A 357 -35.45 -10.32 -4.30
CA SER A 357 -36.61 -10.71 -5.14
C SER A 357 -36.55 -10.06 -6.52
N GLY A 358 -36.50 -10.86 -7.59
CA GLY A 358 -36.34 -10.39 -8.98
C GLY A 358 -34.90 -10.30 -9.50
N SER A 359 -33.90 -10.65 -8.69
CA SER A 359 -32.47 -10.60 -9.05
C SER A 359 -31.93 -11.88 -9.73
N GLU A 360 -32.77 -12.89 -9.97
CA GLU A 360 -32.34 -14.17 -10.56
C GLU A 360 -31.67 -13.99 -11.93
N SER A 361 -32.18 -13.06 -12.76
CA SER A 361 -31.58 -12.69 -14.04
C SER A 361 -30.20 -12.04 -13.89
N CYS A 362 -30.01 -11.20 -12.87
CA CYS A 362 -28.73 -10.53 -12.60
C CYS A 362 -27.67 -11.50 -12.07
N ALA A 363 -28.07 -12.42 -11.17
CA ALA A 363 -27.18 -13.46 -10.66
C ALA A 363 -26.74 -14.42 -11.78
N ALA A 364 -27.67 -14.83 -12.65
CA ALA A 364 -27.35 -15.65 -13.83
C ALA A 364 -26.40 -14.92 -14.80
N ALA A 365 -26.68 -13.65 -15.13
CA ALA A 365 -25.79 -12.85 -15.99
C ALA A 365 -24.40 -12.65 -15.37
N SER A 366 -24.34 -12.44 -14.05
CA SER A 366 -23.06 -12.32 -13.33
C SER A 366 -22.27 -13.61 -13.36
N TYR A 367 -22.94 -14.75 -13.18
CA TYR A 367 -22.34 -16.08 -13.25
C TYR A 367 -21.75 -16.38 -14.63
N GLU A 368 -22.51 -16.10 -15.69
CA GLU A 368 -22.08 -16.28 -17.08
C GLU A 368 -20.86 -15.41 -17.42
N LEU A 369 -20.91 -14.11 -17.08
CA LEU A 369 -19.77 -13.21 -17.29
C LEU A 369 -18.54 -13.63 -16.47
N LEU A 370 -18.75 -14.20 -15.27
CA LEU A 370 -17.66 -14.65 -14.44
C LEU A 370 -16.94 -15.85 -15.06
N GLN A 371 -17.68 -16.79 -15.66
CA GLN A 371 -17.10 -17.91 -16.41
C GLN A 371 -16.24 -17.41 -17.58
N ASP A 372 -16.74 -16.44 -18.35
CA ASP A 372 -16.02 -15.89 -19.51
C ASP A 372 -14.71 -15.21 -19.08
N VAL A 373 -14.75 -14.39 -18.03
CA VAL A 373 -13.56 -13.68 -17.49
C VAL A 373 -12.50 -14.65 -16.96
N ILE A 374 -12.92 -15.69 -16.24
CA ILE A 374 -11.99 -16.71 -15.73
C ILE A 374 -11.45 -17.56 -16.88
N GLY A 375 -12.26 -17.92 -17.87
CA GLY A 375 -11.82 -18.63 -19.06
C GLY A 375 -10.73 -17.87 -19.82
N GLU A 376 -10.94 -16.57 -20.07
CA GLU A 376 -9.92 -15.68 -20.66
C GLU A 376 -8.62 -15.66 -19.84
N LEU A 377 -8.72 -15.57 -18.51
CA LEU A 377 -7.56 -15.56 -17.61
C LEU A 377 -6.81 -16.89 -17.58
N VAL A 378 -7.51 -18.02 -17.61
CA VAL A 378 -6.90 -19.36 -17.65
C VAL A 378 -6.13 -19.54 -18.96
N ASN A 379 -6.70 -19.13 -20.10
CA ASN A 379 -6.01 -19.19 -21.39
C ASN A 379 -4.74 -18.31 -21.40
N ALA A 380 -4.82 -17.10 -20.82
CA ALA A 380 -3.67 -16.23 -20.64
C ALA A 380 -2.62 -16.85 -19.70
N SER A 381 -3.06 -17.59 -18.67
CA SER A 381 -2.21 -18.29 -17.71
C SER A 381 -1.49 -19.49 -18.31
N GLU A 382 -2.14 -20.26 -19.19
CA GLU A 382 -1.49 -21.34 -19.96
C GLU A 382 -0.40 -20.78 -20.87
N SER A 383 -0.70 -19.68 -21.57
CA SER A 383 0.28 -19.00 -22.44
C SER A 383 1.46 -18.44 -21.66
N PHE A 384 1.19 -17.82 -20.50
CA PHE A 384 2.21 -17.33 -19.58
C PHE A 384 3.11 -18.48 -19.10
N ALA A 385 2.54 -19.58 -18.60
CA ALA A 385 3.30 -20.72 -18.10
C ALA A 385 4.22 -21.34 -19.17
N ALA A 386 3.80 -21.29 -20.44
CA ALA A 386 4.59 -21.81 -21.55
C ALA A 386 5.74 -20.89 -22.01
N GLN A 387 5.63 -19.58 -21.80
CA GLN A 387 6.54 -18.58 -22.38
C GLN A 387 7.39 -17.82 -21.36
N ILE A 388 7.04 -17.87 -20.08
CA ILE A 388 7.68 -17.06 -19.04
C ILE A 388 9.16 -17.41 -18.85
N THR A 389 10.02 -16.40 -18.83
CA THR A 389 11.45 -16.57 -18.53
C THR A 389 11.80 -16.14 -17.10
N PRO A 390 12.93 -16.61 -16.54
CA PRO A 390 13.41 -16.13 -15.25
C PRO A 390 13.63 -14.61 -15.17
N ALA A 391 13.98 -13.98 -16.31
CA ALA A 391 14.18 -12.53 -16.38
C ALA A 391 12.85 -11.77 -16.27
N ASP A 392 11.79 -12.28 -16.91
CA ASP A 392 10.45 -11.70 -16.81
C ASP A 392 9.89 -11.77 -15.38
N LEU A 393 10.23 -12.83 -14.64
CA LEU A 393 9.85 -12.98 -13.24
C LEU A 393 10.55 -11.95 -12.33
N GLU A 394 11.73 -11.44 -12.68
CA GLU A 394 12.40 -10.40 -11.89
C GLU A 394 11.63 -9.07 -11.90
N VAL A 395 11.02 -8.75 -13.06
CA VAL A 395 10.27 -7.51 -13.30
C VAL A 395 8.77 -7.66 -13.04
N LEU A 396 8.33 -8.83 -12.56
CA LEU A 396 6.93 -9.15 -12.34
C LEU A 396 6.31 -8.21 -11.28
N PRO A 397 5.27 -7.42 -11.61
CA PRO A 397 4.65 -6.53 -10.63
C PRO A 397 3.90 -7.32 -9.56
N VAL A 398 3.95 -6.87 -8.31
CA VAL A 398 3.24 -7.55 -7.20
C VAL A 398 1.72 -7.58 -7.40
N PHE A 399 1.17 -6.57 -8.08
CA PHE A 399 -0.27 -6.40 -8.27
C PHE A 399 -0.95 -7.47 -9.13
N VAL A 400 -0.17 -8.28 -9.88
CA VAL A 400 -0.77 -9.29 -10.78
C VAL A 400 -1.26 -10.54 -10.06
N VAL A 401 -0.66 -10.84 -8.89
CA VAL A 401 -0.81 -12.12 -8.20
C VAL A 401 -2.24 -12.37 -7.72
N HIS A 402 -2.92 -11.33 -7.22
CA HIS A 402 -4.29 -11.43 -6.71
C HIS A 402 -5.27 -11.96 -7.75
N SER A 403 -5.18 -11.53 -9.01
CA SER A 403 -6.15 -11.92 -10.04
C SER A 403 -6.15 -13.43 -10.28
N VAL A 404 -4.97 -14.05 -10.31
CA VAL A 404 -4.79 -15.50 -10.47
C VAL A 404 -5.36 -16.24 -9.25
N TYR A 405 -5.03 -15.78 -8.05
CA TYR A 405 -5.56 -16.36 -6.80
C TYR A 405 -7.08 -16.24 -6.69
N LYS A 406 -7.64 -15.06 -6.98
CA LYS A 406 -9.08 -14.79 -6.93
C LYS A 406 -9.84 -15.73 -7.85
N ALA A 407 -9.35 -15.95 -9.08
CA ALA A 407 -9.94 -16.88 -10.03
C ALA A 407 -9.91 -18.33 -9.53
N ALA A 408 -8.77 -18.79 -9.00
CA ALA A 408 -8.66 -20.14 -8.44
C ALA A 408 -9.62 -20.34 -7.26
N ARG A 409 -9.74 -19.34 -6.38
CA ARG A 409 -10.69 -19.35 -5.25
C ARG A 409 -12.14 -19.42 -5.72
N LEU A 410 -12.50 -18.73 -6.80
CA LEU A 410 -13.85 -18.76 -7.36
C LEU A 410 -14.17 -20.11 -8.03
N LEU A 411 -13.20 -20.72 -8.72
CA LEU A 411 -13.34 -22.07 -9.29
C LEU A 411 -13.48 -23.16 -8.22
N LEU A 412 -12.93 -22.95 -7.02
CA LEU A 412 -13.15 -23.84 -5.88
C LEU A 412 -14.46 -23.55 -5.12
N GLY A 413 -15.12 -22.43 -5.41
CA GLY A 413 -16.34 -21.97 -4.74
C GLY A 413 -17.51 -21.86 -5.70
N VAL A 414 -17.86 -20.61 -6.07
CA VAL A 414 -19.03 -20.26 -6.90
C VAL A 414 -19.07 -21.04 -8.22
N LEU A 415 -17.92 -21.32 -8.82
CA LEU A 415 -17.80 -21.98 -10.13
C LEU A 415 -17.35 -23.44 -10.05
N ARG A 416 -17.46 -24.09 -8.89
CA ARG A 416 -17.04 -25.51 -8.72
C ARG A 416 -17.64 -26.44 -9.76
N ASP A 417 -18.96 -26.34 -9.96
CA ASP A 417 -19.73 -27.21 -10.84
C ASP A 417 -20.08 -26.52 -12.17
N SER A 418 -19.21 -25.61 -12.62
CA SER A 418 -19.38 -24.85 -13.86
C SER A 418 -19.45 -25.78 -15.09
N PRO A 419 -20.48 -25.66 -15.96
CA PRO A 419 -20.58 -26.46 -17.18
C PRO A 419 -19.63 -25.98 -18.30
N LYS A 420 -19.16 -24.72 -18.24
CA LYS A 420 -18.32 -24.12 -19.30
C LYS A 420 -16.82 -24.30 -19.09
N VAL A 421 -16.38 -24.40 -17.84
CA VAL A 421 -14.96 -24.38 -17.47
C VAL A 421 -14.66 -25.66 -16.72
N ASP A 422 -13.66 -26.43 -17.17
CA ASP A 422 -13.12 -27.54 -16.39
C ASP A 422 -12.38 -26.97 -15.18
N SER A 423 -13.12 -26.81 -14.07
CA SER A 423 -12.61 -26.19 -12.85
C SER A 423 -11.40 -26.92 -12.28
N ARG A 424 -11.30 -28.25 -12.43
CA ARG A 424 -10.16 -29.00 -11.92
C ARG A 424 -8.90 -28.69 -12.72
N ARG A 425 -8.98 -28.73 -14.05
CA ARG A 425 -7.86 -28.37 -14.93
C ARG A 425 -7.48 -26.90 -14.75
N ALA A 426 -8.46 -26.00 -14.75
CA ALA A 426 -8.23 -24.57 -14.62
C ALA A 426 -7.56 -24.21 -13.30
N VAL A 427 -7.98 -24.79 -12.17
CA VAL A 427 -7.32 -24.58 -10.87
C VAL A 427 -5.86 -25.05 -10.91
N SER A 428 -5.58 -26.20 -11.52
CA SER A 428 -4.19 -26.69 -11.65
C SER A 428 -3.30 -25.73 -12.44
N VAL A 429 -3.82 -25.13 -13.52
CA VAL A 429 -3.08 -24.11 -14.30
C VAL A 429 -2.79 -22.90 -13.44
N LEU A 430 -3.80 -22.38 -12.73
CA LEU A 430 -3.65 -21.18 -11.90
C LEU A 430 -2.70 -21.43 -10.71
N GLU A 431 -2.69 -22.62 -10.12
CA GLU A 431 -1.74 -23.00 -9.08
C GLU A 431 -0.29 -23.02 -9.59
N ASN A 432 -0.06 -23.58 -10.78
CA ASN A 432 1.26 -23.57 -11.40
C ASN A 432 1.75 -22.13 -11.64
N VAL A 433 0.86 -21.25 -12.10
CA VAL A 433 1.19 -19.82 -12.28
C VAL A 433 1.48 -19.13 -10.95
N LEU A 434 0.69 -19.39 -9.90
CA LEU A 434 0.96 -18.84 -8.56
C LEU A 434 2.31 -19.32 -8.01
N GLN A 435 2.69 -20.56 -8.29
CA GLN A 435 4.01 -21.09 -7.91
C GLN A 435 5.14 -20.34 -8.64
N CYS A 436 4.99 -20.09 -9.94
CA CYS A 436 5.93 -19.26 -10.70
C CYS A 436 6.01 -17.82 -10.15
N MET A 437 4.87 -17.20 -9.85
CA MET A 437 4.84 -15.87 -9.22
C MET A 437 5.46 -15.90 -7.81
N GLY A 438 5.33 -17.02 -7.11
CA GLY A 438 5.92 -17.35 -5.81
C GLY A 438 7.44 -17.25 -5.78
N THR A 439 8.12 -17.43 -6.91
CA THR A 439 9.59 -17.28 -6.99
C THR A 439 10.04 -15.82 -6.93
N ARG A 440 9.13 -14.86 -7.15
CA ARG A 440 9.40 -13.43 -7.01
C ARG A 440 8.76 -12.85 -5.75
N TRP A 441 7.51 -13.23 -5.47
CA TRP A 441 6.69 -12.69 -4.38
C TRP A 441 6.16 -13.82 -3.51
N VAL A 442 6.54 -13.85 -2.23
CA VAL A 442 6.10 -14.86 -1.24
C VAL A 442 4.57 -14.95 -1.13
N THR A 443 3.84 -13.88 -1.46
CA THR A 443 2.37 -13.89 -1.59
C THR A 443 1.84 -15.04 -2.44
N GLY A 444 2.52 -15.41 -3.53
CA GLY A 444 2.09 -16.52 -4.38
C GLY A 444 1.98 -17.84 -3.60
N GLU A 445 2.97 -18.12 -2.75
CA GLU A 445 3.02 -19.33 -1.91
C GLU A 445 1.96 -19.29 -0.81
N ARG A 446 1.75 -18.13 -0.18
CA ARG A 446 0.69 -17.97 0.82
C ARG A 446 -0.71 -18.21 0.24
N TYR A 447 -0.93 -17.80 -1.01
CA TYR A 447 -2.17 -18.08 -1.73
C TYR A 447 -2.32 -19.55 -2.07
N LEU A 448 -1.25 -20.23 -2.49
CA LEU A 448 -1.28 -21.68 -2.69
C LEU A 448 -1.68 -22.42 -1.41
N ASP A 449 -1.14 -22.02 -0.26
CA ASP A 449 -1.49 -22.65 1.01
C ASP A 449 -2.93 -22.36 1.45
N ASP A 450 -3.48 -21.19 1.11
CA ASP A 450 -4.91 -20.91 1.30
C ASP A 450 -5.80 -21.78 0.41
N LEU A 451 -5.44 -21.92 -0.87
CA LEU A 451 -6.17 -22.77 -1.82
C LEU A 451 -6.14 -24.25 -1.39
N LYS A 452 -4.99 -24.77 -0.93
CA LYS A 452 -4.88 -26.13 -0.38
C LYS A 452 -5.82 -26.33 0.81
N ARG A 453 -5.83 -25.40 1.77
CA ARG A 453 -6.72 -25.43 2.94
C ARG A 453 -8.20 -25.44 2.53
N ARG A 454 -8.58 -24.69 1.50
CA ARG A 454 -9.97 -24.69 0.98
C ARG A 454 -10.34 -26.00 0.30
N LYS A 455 -9.43 -26.59 -0.48
CA LYS A 455 -9.64 -27.91 -1.11
C LYS A 455 -9.89 -29.00 -0.08
N THR A 456 -9.20 -28.96 1.07
CA THR A 456 -9.39 -29.94 2.14
C THR A 456 -10.67 -29.74 2.95
N ALA A 457 -11.24 -28.54 2.94
CA ALA A 457 -12.46 -28.20 3.68
C ALA A 457 -13.75 -28.41 2.88
N SER A 458 -13.64 -28.70 1.57
CA SER A 458 -14.73 -28.86 0.60
C SER A 458 -14.86 -30.30 0.13
#